data_AF-A0A841ABY8-F1
#
_entry.id   AF-A0A841ABY8-F1
#
_cell.length_a   1.000
_cell.length_b   1.000
_cell.length_c   1.000
_cell.angle_alpha   90.00
_cell.angle_beta   90.00
_cell.angle_gamma   90.00
#
_symmetry.space_group_name_H-M   'P 1'
#
loop_
_entity.id
_entity.type
_entity.pdbx_description
1 polymer ?
#
loop_
_entity_poly.entity_id
_entity_poly.type
_entity_poly.pdbx_seq_one_letter_code
_entity_poly.pdbx_strand_id
1 'polypeptide(L)'
;MFRSLGALVGDLLVVLLFVTIGFVQHGTPLTWQNIVLVGWHFAVGVLLGHLAIRAWNAPFRIWPHGVFVWAITLAAGMALRTLFSAGTEVSFVIVTAVVLAVGMLGWRAVASFLTRGERAAKAASAADPATQEPVAAPGEESSSR
;
A
#
# COMPACT_ATOMS: atom_id res chain seq x y z
N MET A 1 7.81 -3.91 9.59
CA MET A 1 8.40 -3.20 8.43
C MET A 1 7.89 -3.72 7.09
N PHE A 2 7.89 -5.03 6.80
CA PHE A 2 7.46 -5.56 5.49
C PHE A 2 6.08 -5.08 5.00
N ARG A 3 5.10 -4.93 5.91
CA ARG A 3 3.74 -4.45 5.55
C ARG A 3 3.71 -2.99 5.08
N SER A 4 4.57 -2.12 5.62
CA SER A 4 4.64 -0.72 5.16
C SER A 4 5.39 -0.60 3.84
N LEU A 5 6.43 -1.41 3.65
CA LEU A 5 7.14 -1.48 2.38
C LEU A 5 6.21 -1.97 1.26
N GLY A 6 5.43 -3.03 1.50
CA GLY A 6 4.40 -3.49 0.57
C GLY A 6 3.37 -2.41 0.24
N ALA A 7 3.02 -1.57 1.21
CA ALA A 7 2.09 -0.47 0.98
C ALA A 7 2.65 0.67 0.15
N LEU A 8 3.91 1.03 0.41
CA LEU A 8 4.62 2.01 -0.40
C LEU A 8 4.76 1.54 -1.85
N VAL A 9 5.16 0.27 -2.04
CA VAL A 9 5.33 -0.33 -3.37
C VAL A 9 3.99 -0.39 -4.11
N GLY A 10 2.92 -0.81 -3.44
CA GLY A 10 1.57 -0.82 -4.04
C GLY A 10 1.13 0.57 -4.52
N ASP A 11 1.31 1.60 -3.69
CA ASP A 11 0.98 2.98 -4.05
C ASP A 11 1.84 3.52 -5.21
N LEU A 12 3.14 3.19 -5.24
CA LEU A 12 4.03 3.56 -6.35
C LEU A 12 3.66 2.84 -7.66
N LEU A 13 3.26 1.58 -7.61
CA LEU A 13 2.76 0.84 -8.78
C LEU A 13 1.47 1.45 -9.32
N VAL A 14 0.56 1.89 -8.45
CA VAL A 14 -0.64 2.64 -8.86
C VAL A 14 -0.27 3.93 -9.58
N VAL A 15 0.71 4.68 -9.07
CA VAL A 15 1.20 5.91 -9.73
C VAL A 15 1.81 5.60 -11.10
N LEU A 16 2.66 4.57 -11.20
CA LEU A 16 3.25 4.16 -12.48
C LEU A 16 2.17 3.75 -13.49
N LEU A 17 1.16 3.01 -13.05
CA LEU A 17 0.04 2.61 -13.88
C LEU A 17 -0.75 3.84 -14.37
N PHE A 18 -1.07 4.78 -13.48
CA PHE A 18 -1.74 6.02 -13.82
C PHE A 18 -0.99 6.83 -14.89
N VAL A 19 0.32 7.03 -14.72
CA VAL A 19 1.16 7.77 -15.69
C VAL A 19 1.19 7.05 -17.03
N THR A 20 1.39 5.74 -17.02
CA THR A 20 1.49 4.92 -18.24
C THR A 20 0.17 4.95 -19.02
N ILE A 21 -0.96 4.73 -18.34
CA ILE A 21 -2.29 4.79 -18.94
C ILE A 21 -2.56 6.19 -19.50
N GLY A 22 -2.24 7.24 -18.74
CA GLY A 22 -2.41 8.61 -19.20
C GLY A 22 -1.64 8.89 -20.49
N PHE A 23 -0.43 8.37 -20.63
CA PHE A 23 0.36 8.55 -21.86
C PHE A 23 -0.26 7.82 -23.05
N VAL A 24 -0.70 6.57 -22.84
CA VAL A 24 -1.39 5.82 -23.89
C VAL A 24 -2.67 6.54 -24.33
N GLN A 25 -3.45 7.05 -23.38
CA GLN A 25 -4.71 7.76 -23.67
C GLN A 25 -4.50 9.09 -24.40
N HIS A 26 -3.44 9.82 -24.09
CA HIS A 26 -3.13 11.10 -24.72
C HIS A 26 -2.24 10.98 -25.98
N GLY A 27 -1.85 9.77 -26.39
CA GLY A 27 -0.93 9.54 -27.50
C GLY A 27 0.51 10.00 -27.22
N THR A 28 0.86 10.19 -25.95
CA THR A 28 2.21 10.58 -25.53
C THR A 28 3.15 9.37 -25.60
N PRO A 29 4.37 9.51 -26.15
CA PRO A 29 5.33 8.41 -26.19
C PRO A 29 5.71 7.90 -24.80
N LEU A 30 5.70 6.56 -24.63
CA LEU A 30 6.16 5.86 -23.43
C LEU A 30 7.69 5.82 -23.36
N THR A 31 8.31 6.95 -23.01
CA THR A 31 9.75 7.05 -22.78
C THR A 31 10.07 7.17 -21.30
N TRP A 32 11.26 6.71 -20.90
CA TRP A 32 11.73 6.86 -19.52
C TRP A 32 11.71 8.32 -19.06
N GLN A 33 12.15 9.23 -19.93
CA GLN A 33 12.16 10.67 -19.67
C GLN A 33 10.76 11.20 -19.35
N ASN A 34 9.76 10.86 -20.16
CA ASN A 34 8.39 11.33 -19.96
C ASN A 34 7.80 10.76 -18.65
N ILE A 35 8.03 9.46 -18.39
CA ILE A 35 7.53 8.80 -17.17
C ILE A 35 8.11 9.48 -15.94
N VAL A 36 9.43 9.74 -15.92
CA VAL A 36 10.08 10.44 -14.82
C VAL A 36 9.52 11.84 -14.68
N LEU A 37 9.47 12.63 -15.76
CA LEU A 37 9.01 14.03 -15.77
C LEU A 37 7.59 14.22 -15.21
N VAL A 38 6.68 13.28 -15.43
CA VAL A 38 5.31 13.38 -14.91
C VAL A 38 5.18 12.65 -13.58
N GLY A 39 5.72 11.44 -13.47
CA GLY A 39 5.54 10.55 -12.33
C GLY A 39 6.21 11.02 -11.04
N TRP A 40 7.31 11.78 -11.12
CA TRP A 40 8.05 12.20 -9.93
C TRP A 40 7.20 13.07 -8.98
N HIS A 41 6.34 13.93 -9.51
CA HIS A 41 5.41 14.76 -8.71
C HIS A 41 4.53 13.91 -7.78
N PHE A 42 3.99 12.82 -8.32
CA PHE A 42 3.12 11.90 -7.59
C PHE A 42 3.92 10.98 -6.67
N ALA A 43 5.10 10.54 -7.09
CA ALA A 43 5.99 9.74 -6.25
C ALA A 43 6.40 10.50 -4.98
N VAL A 44 6.71 11.79 -5.10
CA VAL A 44 6.97 12.67 -3.94
C VAL A 44 5.72 12.75 -3.04
N GLY A 45 4.53 12.88 -3.62
CA GLY A 45 3.28 12.87 -2.87
C GLY A 45 3.05 11.58 -2.08
N VAL A 46 3.33 10.41 -2.67
CA VAL A 46 3.26 9.11 -1.99
C VAL A 46 4.20 9.08 -0.79
N LEU A 47 5.46 9.47 -1.00
CA LEU A 47 6.48 9.48 0.06
C LEU A 47 6.07 10.40 1.21
N LEU A 48 5.59 11.61 0.90
CA LEU A 48 5.10 12.56 1.90
C LEU A 48 3.88 12.04 2.65
N GLY A 49 2.93 11.41 1.96
CA GLY A 49 1.75 10.80 2.58
C GLY A 49 2.13 9.74 3.60
N HIS A 50 3.00 8.79 3.22
CA HIS A 50 3.46 7.75 4.13
C HIS A 50 4.25 8.29 5.32
N LEU A 51 5.08 9.32 5.11
CA LEU A 51 5.88 9.95 6.15
C LEU A 51 5.04 10.75 7.16
N ALA A 52 4.12 11.60 6.66
CA ALA A 52 3.33 12.51 7.47
C ALA A 52 2.43 11.80 8.47
N ILE A 53 1.83 10.66 8.08
CA ILE A 53 0.85 9.94 8.92
C ILE A 53 1.52 8.78 9.66
N ARG A 54 2.86 8.65 9.58
CA ARG A 54 3.60 7.50 10.11
C ARG A 54 2.93 6.19 9.68
N ALA A 55 2.70 6.03 8.38
CA ALA A 55 1.92 4.90 7.84
C ALA A 55 2.48 3.52 8.24
N TRP A 56 3.72 3.47 8.71
CA TRP A 56 4.34 2.30 9.35
C TRP A 56 3.60 1.77 10.60
N ASN A 57 2.75 2.55 11.27
CA ASN A 57 1.97 2.07 12.43
C ASN A 57 0.71 1.26 12.04
N ALA A 58 0.10 1.53 10.87
CA ALA A 58 -1.11 0.84 10.42
C ALA A 58 -1.26 0.86 8.87
N PRO A 59 -0.36 0.21 8.12
CA PRO A 59 -0.16 0.47 6.69
C PRO A 59 -1.32 0.06 5.77
N PHE A 60 -2.16 -0.90 6.18
CA PHE A 60 -3.30 -1.39 5.39
C PHE A 60 -4.64 -0.84 5.86
N ARG A 61 -4.68 0.03 6.88
CA ARG A 61 -5.94 0.57 7.39
C ARG A 61 -6.50 1.61 6.41
N ILE A 62 -7.66 1.34 5.84
CA ILE A 62 -8.30 2.22 4.84
C ILE A 62 -8.65 3.58 5.48
N TRP A 63 -9.33 3.56 6.63
CA TRP A 63 -9.64 4.77 7.40
C TRP A 63 -8.99 4.71 8.80
N PRO A 64 -8.27 5.77 9.25
CA PRO A 64 -8.04 7.04 8.54
C PRO A 64 -6.82 7.03 7.60
N HIS A 65 -5.88 6.10 7.77
CA HIS A 65 -4.55 6.18 7.13
C HIS A 65 -4.58 6.21 5.60
N GLY A 66 -5.29 5.28 4.95
CA GLY A 66 -5.36 5.22 3.49
C GLY A 66 -5.92 6.49 2.86
N VAL A 67 -6.97 7.07 3.45
CA VAL A 67 -7.55 8.35 2.97
C VAL A 67 -6.57 9.50 3.14
N PHE A 68 -5.86 9.61 4.27
CA PHE A 68 -4.89 10.68 4.42
C PHE A 68 -3.70 10.53 3.45
N VAL A 69 -3.19 9.31 3.23
CA VAL A 69 -2.10 9.09 2.25
C VAL A 69 -2.55 9.51 0.85
N TRP A 70 -3.76 9.14 0.47
CA TRP A 70 -4.38 9.55 -0.79
C TRP A 70 -4.51 11.08 -0.90
N ALA A 71 -5.07 11.73 0.13
CA ALA A 71 -5.29 13.18 0.14
C ALA A 71 -3.97 13.96 0.04
N ILE A 72 -2.95 13.53 0.80
CA ILE A 72 -1.62 14.14 0.73
C ILE A 72 -0.97 13.91 -0.63
N THR A 73 -1.11 12.71 -1.20
CA THR A 73 -0.55 12.41 -2.53
C THR A 73 -1.19 13.29 -3.60
N LEU A 74 -2.51 13.42 -3.59
CA LEU A 74 -3.24 14.27 -4.52
C LEU A 74 -2.82 15.74 -4.36
N ALA A 75 -2.81 16.24 -3.13
CA ALA A 75 -2.45 17.63 -2.83
C ALA A 75 -1.00 17.94 -3.26
N ALA A 76 -0.04 17.10 -2.88
CA ALA A 76 1.36 17.27 -3.22
C ALA A 76 1.60 17.14 -4.74
N GLY A 77 0.97 16.16 -5.39
CA GLY A 77 1.05 15.97 -6.83
C GLY A 77 0.57 17.19 -7.61
N MET A 78 -0.60 17.74 -7.24
CA MET A 78 -1.14 18.94 -7.88
C MET A 78 -0.33 20.20 -7.54
N ALA A 79 0.14 20.34 -6.30
CA ALA A 79 0.95 21.47 -5.88
C ALA A 79 2.27 21.53 -6.66
N LEU A 80 3.00 20.41 -6.72
CA LEU A 80 4.24 20.34 -7.50
C LEU A 80 3.95 20.57 -8.98
N ARG A 81 2.93 19.91 -9.54
CA ARG A 81 2.57 20.08 -10.96
C ARG A 81 2.28 21.54 -11.33
N THR A 82 1.58 22.25 -10.46
CA THR A 82 1.27 23.68 -10.64
C THR A 82 2.54 24.52 -10.55
N LEU A 83 3.42 24.22 -9.58
CA LEU A 83 4.68 24.95 -9.39
C LEU A 83 5.61 24.84 -10.61
N PHE A 84 5.67 23.66 -11.23
CA PHE A 84 6.48 23.41 -12.44
C PHE A 84 5.73 23.78 -13.74
N SER A 85 4.62 24.53 -13.65
CA SER A 85 3.83 25.04 -14.79
C SER A 85 3.35 23.95 -15.77
N ALA A 86 3.14 22.73 -15.30
CA ALA A 86 2.73 21.60 -16.14
C ALA A 86 1.22 21.57 -16.49
N GLY A 87 0.48 22.66 -16.19
CA GLY A 87 -0.96 22.80 -16.40
C GLY A 87 -1.78 21.92 -15.45
N THR A 88 -2.72 22.53 -14.73
CA THR A 88 -3.61 21.82 -13.80
C THR A 88 -5.06 22.04 -14.22
N GLU A 89 -5.49 21.29 -15.23
CA GLU A 89 -6.89 21.27 -15.67
C GLU A 89 -7.79 20.62 -14.60
N VAL A 90 -8.98 21.17 -14.40
CA VAL A 90 -9.94 20.64 -13.41
C VAL A 90 -10.28 19.17 -13.68
N SER A 91 -10.43 18.81 -14.95
CA SER A 91 -10.65 17.43 -15.38
C SER A 91 -9.51 16.50 -14.95
N PHE A 92 -8.27 16.94 -15.09
CA PHE A 92 -7.09 16.19 -14.66
C PHE A 92 -7.10 15.97 -13.15
N VAL A 93 -7.44 16.99 -12.35
CA VAL A 93 -7.54 16.86 -10.89
C VAL A 93 -8.56 15.80 -10.51
N ILE A 94 -9.76 15.84 -11.11
CA ILE A 94 -10.85 14.90 -10.80
C ILE A 94 -10.46 13.47 -11.19
N VAL A 95 -9.98 13.26 -12.41
CA VAL A 95 -9.58 11.92 -12.87
C VAL A 95 -8.45 11.37 -12.01
N THR A 96 -7.44 12.19 -11.71
CA THR A 96 -6.32 11.79 -10.85
C THR A 96 -6.81 11.44 -9.46
N ALA A 97 -7.68 12.25 -8.86
CA ALA A 97 -8.24 12.00 -7.53
C ALA A 97 -8.96 10.64 -7.49
N VAL A 98 -9.80 10.35 -8.48
CA VAL A 98 -10.56 9.09 -8.57
C VAL A 98 -9.64 7.91 -8.80
N VAL A 99 -8.72 7.97 -9.76
CA VAL A 99 -7.81 6.86 -10.08
C VAL A 99 -6.90 6.54 -8.90
N LEU A 100 -6.32 7.57 -8.26
CA LEU A 100 -5.50 7.37 -7.06
C LEU A 100 -6.34 6.83 -5.91
N ALA A 101 -7.59 7.29 -5.73
CA ALA A 101 -8.47 6.78 -4.67
C ALA A 101 -8.74 5.29 -4.88
N VAL A 102 -9.21 4.92 -6.07
CA VAL A 102 -9.54 3.52 -6.40
C VAL A 102 -8.31 2.64 -6.30
N GLY A 103 -7.18 3.08 -6.88
CA GLY A 103 -5.94 2.33 -6.82
C GLY A 103 -5.46 2.15 -5.37
N MET A 104 -5.17 3.24 -4.67
CA MET A 104 -4.53 3.23 -3.35
C MET A 104 -5.41 2.65 -2.24
N LEU A 105 -6.72 2.93 -2.25
CA LEU A 105 -7.64 2.37 -1.25
C LEU A 105 -8.07 0.96 -1.64
N GLY A 106 -8.27 0.69 -2.92
CA GLY A 106 -8.69 -0.62 -3.43
C GLY A 106 -7.67 -1.71 -3.16
N TRP A 107 -6.38 -1.48 -3.48
CA TRP A 107 -5.35 -2.49 -3.21
C TRP A 107 -5.17 -2.72 -1.70
N ARG A 108 -5.27 -1.67 -0.87
CA ARG A 108 -5.25 -1.79 0.60
C ARG A 108 -6.42 -2.62 1.12
N ALA A 109 -7.61 -2.48 0.53
CA ALA A 109 -8.77 -3.30 0.87
C ALA A 109 -8.47 -4.77 0.55
N VAL A 110 -8.01 -5.07 -0.67
CA VAL A 110 -7.64 -6.43 -1.09
C VAL A 110 -6.59 -7.04 -0.17
N ALA A 111 -5.50 -6.32 0.11
CA ALA A 111 -4.45 -6.78 1.04
C ALA A 111 -4.98 -7.03 2.47
N SER A 112 -5.92 -6.21 2.94
CA SER A 112 -6.56 -6.38 4.24
C SER A 112 -7.45 -7.64 4.29
N PHE A 113 -8.19 -7.92 3.20
CA PHE A 113 -9.00 -9.12 3.09
C PHE A 113 -8.14 -10.39 3.03
N LEU A 114 -7.10 -10.40 2.20
CA LEU A 114 -6.20 -11.55 2.06
C LEU A 114 -5.47 -11.87 3.37
N THR A 115 -4.95 -10.86 4.07
CA THR A 115 -4.22 -11.07 5.32
C THR A 115 -5.11 -11.33 6.55
N ARG A 116 -6.44 -11.10 6.45
CA ARG A 116 -7.41 -11.52 7.47
C ARG A 116 -7.58 -13.04 7.48
N GLY A 117 -7.62 -13.68 6.30
CA GLY A 117 -7.78 -15.13 6.17
C GLY A 117 -6.64 -15.91 6.83
N GLU A 118 -5.40 -15.47 6.62
CA GLU A 118 -4.20 -16.08 7.21
C GLU A 118 -4.20 -16.03 8.75
N ARG A 119 -4.68 -14.93 9.33
CA ARG A 119 -4.77 -14.78 10.79
C ARG A 119 -5.85 -15.66 11.39
N ALA A 120 -6.99 -15.79 10.71
CA ALA A 120 -8.08 -16.65 11.13
C ALA A 120 -7.67 -18.13 11.10
N ALA A 121 -6.99 -18.56 10.03
CA ALA A 121 -6.42 -19.90 9.92
C ALA A 121 -5.40 -20.18 11.03
N LYS A 122 -4.49 -19.23 11.30
CA LYS A 122 -3.50 -19.36 12.40
C LYS A 122 -4.15 -19.40 13.79
N ALA A 123 -5.20 -18.61 14.02
CA ALA A 123 -5.94 -18.61 15.28
C ALA A 123 -6.72 -19.92 15.47
N ALA A 124 -7.29 -20.49 14.40
CA ALA A 124 -7.94 -21.79 14.43
C ALA A 124 -6.95 -22.93 14.76
N SER A 125 -5.74 -22.93 14.16
CA SER A 125 -4.69 -23.90 14.50
C SER A 125 -4.14 -23.74 15.92
N ALA A 126 -4.13 -22.53 16.48
CA ALA A 126 -3.69 -22.31 17.87
C ALA A 126 -4.78 -22.63 18.90
N ALA A 127 -6.05 -22.63 18.49
CA ALA A 127 -7.20 -22.97 19.33
C ALA A 127 -7.50 -24.47 19.34
N ASP A 128 -6.89 -25.26 18.45
CA ASP A 128 -6.97 -26.72 18.45
C ASP A 128 -6.06 -27.30 19.56
N PRO A 129 -6.62 -27.81 20.67
CA PRO A 129 -5.83 -28.34 21.79
C PRO A 129 -5.07 -29.62 21.42
N ALA A 130 -5.42 -30.28 20.31
CA ALA A 130 -4.84 -31.56 19.89
C ALA A 130 -3.42 -31.43 19.31
N THR A 131 -2.94 -30.22 18.99
CA THR A 131 -1.57 -30.00 18.48
C THR A 131 -0.53 -29.79 19.60
N GLN A 132 -0.97 -29.68 20.87
CA GLN A 132 -0.07 -29.78 22.02
C GLN A 132 0.18 -31.27 22.30
N GLU A 133 1.02 -31.92 21.48
CA GLU A 133 1.57 -33.22 21.89
C GLU A 133 2.31 -33.01 23.23
N PRO A 134 1.98 -33.80 24.28
CA PRO A 134 2.76 -33.77 25.50
C PRO A 134 4.17 -34.19 25.12
N VAL A 135 5.14 -33.29 25.32
CA VAL A 135 6.55 -33.69 25.38
C VAL A 135 6.61 -34.70 26.52
N ALA A 136 6.57 -35.98 26.17
CA ALA A 136 6.68 -37.08 27.11
C ALA A 136 8.02 -36.88 27.83
N ALA A 137 7.93 -36.61 29.14
CA ALA A 137 9.09 -36.52 30.00
C ALA A 137 9.91 -37.81 29.85
N PRO A 138 11.24 -37.75 29.66
CA PRO A 138 12.07 -38.94 29.64
C PRO A 138 11.86 -39.70 30.95
N GLY A 139 11.55 -40.99 30.83
CA GLY A 139 11.15 -41.84 31.93
C GLY A 139 12.12 -41.78 33.11
N GLU A 140 11.58 -41.43 34.27
CA GLU A 140 12.16 -41.84 35.55
C GLU A 140 11.89 -43.34 35.71
N GLU A 141 12.74 -44.15 35.08
CA GLU A 141 12.88 -45.56 35.40
C GLU A 141 13.36 -45.71 36.85
N SER A 142 12.43 -46.14 37.70
CA SER A 142 12.59 -47.19 38.71
C SER A 142 14.03 -47.41 39.22
N SER A 143 14.38 -46.76 40.34
CA SER A 143 15.44 -47.24 41.23
C SER A 143 14.87 -47.49 42.63
N SER A 144 14.37 -48.71 42.80
CA SER A 144 14.14 -49.34 44.10
C SER A 144 14.83 -50.70 44.04
N ARG A 145 16.04 -50.79 44.61
CA ARG A 145 16.64 -51.96 45.26
C ARG A 145 17.74 -51.52 46.20
#